data_AF-A0A4Y2K7Q6-F1
#
_entry.id   AF-A0A4Y2K7Q6-F1
#
_cell.length_a   1.000
_cell.length_b   1.000
_cell.length_c   1.000
_cell.angle_alpha   90.00
_cell.angle_beta   90.00
_cell.angle_gamma   90.00
#
_symmetry.space_group_name_H-M   'P 1'
#
loop_
_entity.id
_entity.type
_entity.pdbx_description
1 polymer ?
#
loop_
_entity_poly.entity_id
_entity_poly.type
_entity_poly.pdbx_seq_one_letter_code
_entity_poly.pdbx_strand_id
1 'polypeptide(L)'
;MPRQLIFVTSLVYHHVYHTYVLRTDKVLFHSSLTGAVEFSVDTKPSSWVKFNVNQTGFFLVNYQKEEWLRFSDLLLTNHQALSPADRSNLLFDSFLLAEAGHVPLHLFLSMSQYLLRETHLIPWETSYASFVYLCQMLEATQVNVMLKGYIRDLTSDLYKKLGWRTSENHLDNLLRTTIIGLACHSGNQECLSHASELFQNWTQGQEIPSSLRSLVYNFGMSEIGREEHWSYMWSRYLREESAAQKKTIMNGLAHVRKPYLILRYLDYAMDPEKVRSQDFFTILSYIAGNPVGRPLVWNFIRDNWPALVERFTLNNRYLGNAVKKICSYFTTERQLEEMRAFFAKYPDAGAGKRRRQQALEAVQNNIRWIQSHVQGLKEWLEVEGVLSVMFFIRIDRVV
;
A
#
# COMPACT_ATOMS: atom_id res chain seq x y z
N MET A 1 28.92 -10.45 20.24
CA MET A 1 29.40 -9.44 19.28
C MET A 1 28.36 -9.26 18.19
N PRO A 2 27.94 -8.04 17.85
CA PRO A 2 27.08 -7.84 16.68
C PRO A 2 27.83 -8.32 15.43
N ARG A 3 27.22 -9.20 14.64
CA ARG A 3 27.79 -9.65 13.37
C ARG A 3 27.88 -8.44 12.44
N GLN A 4 29.10 -8.08 12.04
CA GLN A 4 29.31 -7.08 10.99
C GLN A 4 28.76 -7.64 9.68
N LEU A 5 27.83 -6.92 9.07
CA LEU A 5 27.32 -7.22 7.73
C LEU A 5 28.25 -6.54 6.73
N ILE A 6 29.00 -7.33 5.96
CA ILE A 6 29.82 -6.85 4.84
C ILE A 6 28.98 -7.00 3.57
N PHE A 7 28.77 -5.92 2.84
CA PHE A 7 28.07 -5.92 1.56
C PHE A 7 29.05 -5.56 0.43
N VAL A 8 29.09 -6.39 -0.61
CA VAL A 8 29.73 -6.04 -1.89
C VAL A 8 28.61 -5.62 -2.82
N THR A 9 28.64 -4.38 -3.30
CA THR A 9 27.59 -3.85 -4.19
C THR A 9 28.20 -3.07 -5.35
N SER A 10 27.60 -3.17 -6.53
CA SER A 10 27.97 -2.29 -7.66
C SER A 10 27.19 -0.99 -7.53
N LEU A 11 27.88 0.15 -7.47
CA LEU A 11 27.23 1.45 -7.54
C LEU A 11 27.26 1.90 -9.00
N VAL A 12 26.07 2.05 -9.58
CA VAL A 12 25.89 2.61 -10.92
C VAL A 12 25.18 3.95 -10.74
N TYR A 13 25.66 5.01 -11.39
CA TYR A 13 25.02 6.33 -11.30
C TYR A 13 24.88 7.02 -12.66
N HIS A 14 23.82 7.82 -12.77
CA HIS A 14 23.62 8.77 -13.87
C HIS A 14 24.01 10.16 -13.43
N HIS A 15 24.68 10.88 -14.33
CA HIS A 15 24.89 12.31 -14.19
C HIS A 15 24.73 13.00 -15.55
N VAL A 16 24.37 14.28 -15.53
CA VAL A 16 24.31 15.10 -16.76
C VAL A 16 25.67 15.76 -16.97
N TYR A 17 26.35 15.35 -18.05
CA TYR A 17 27.55 16.00 -18.58
C TYR A 17 27.16 16.91 -19.76
N HIS A 18 27.95 17.96 -20.03
CA HIS A 18 27.75 19.02 -21.06
C HIS A 18 26.59 18.78 -22.06
N THR A 19 25.58 19.67 -22.02
CA THR A 19 24.37 19.69 -22.88
C THR A 19 23.55 18.38 -22.86
N TYR A 20 22.84 18.14 -21.76
CA TYR A 20 21.77 17.14 -21.62
C TYR A 20 22.14 15.68 -21.96
N VAL A 21 23.43 15.33 -22.02
CA VAL A 21 23.85 13.95 -22.24
C VAL A 21 23.88 13.22 -20.90
N LEU A 22 22.99 12.24 -20.75
CA LEU A 22 23.03 11.27 -19.65
C LEU A 22 24.28 10.39 -19.80
N ARG A 23 25.16 10.41 -18.80
CA ARG A 23 26.27 9.45 -18.70
C ARG A 23 25.99 8.46 -17.59
N THR A 24 26.17 7.18 -17.90
CA THR A 24 26.10 6.08 -16.94
C THR A 24 27.52 5.64 -16.62
N ASP A 25 27.93 5.87 -15.38
CA ASP A 25 29.19 5.33 -14.88
C ASP A 25 28.92 4.18 -13.93
N LYS A 26 29.83 3.21 -13.93
CA LYS A 26 29.83 2.08 -13.00
C LYS A 26 31.11 2.10 -12.20
N VAL A 27 30.95 2.21 -10.88
CA VAL A 27 32.05 2.04 -9.94
C VAL A 27 31.79 0.75 -9.18
N LEU A 28 32.71 -0.20 -9.30
CA LEU A 28 32.67 -1.44 -8.52
C LEU A 28 33.13 -1.12 -7.10
N PHE A 29 32.20 -1.16 -6.13
CA PHE A 29 32.56 -1.02 -4.73
C PHE A 29 32.86 -2.40 -4.15
N HIS A 30 34.14 -2.63 -3.86
CA HIS A 30 34.59 -3.72 -3.02
C HIS A 30 35.03 -3.12 -1.68
N SER A 31 34.18 -3.22 -0.67
CA SER A 31 34.56 -2.87 0.70
C SER A 31 34.50 -4.12 1.57
N SER A 32 35.66 -4.55 2.09
CA SER A 32 35.77 -5.45 3.24
C SER A 32 35.63 -4.70 4.58
N LEU A 33 35.38 -3.39 4.54
CA LEU A 33 35.50 -2.48 5.67
C LEU A 33 34.15 -1.88 6.04
N THR A 34 33.81 -2.00 7.32
CA THR A 34 32.90 -1.08 7.99
C THR A 34 33.49 0.34 7.90
N GLY A 35 33.00 1.20 7.01
CA GLY A 35 33.50 2.56 6.84
C GLY A 35 32.82 3.36 5.73
N ALA A 36 33.11 4.66 5.67
CA ALA A 36 32.71 5.56 4.60
C ALA A 36 33.71 5.48 3.43
N VAL A 37 33.21 5.61 2.20
CA VAL A 37 34.03 5.72 0.99
C VAL A 37 33.67 7.03 0.31
N GLU A 38 34.69 7.81 -0.04
CA GLU A 38 34.55 9.08 -0.73
C GLU A 38 35.11 8.96 -2.15
N PHE A 39 34.42 9.56 -3.11
CA PHE A 39 34.90 9.70 -4.48
C PHE A 39 34.35 11.00 -5.05
N SER A 40 35.09 11.57 -6.01
CA SER A 40 34.67 12.80 -6.69
C SER A 40 33.93 12.46 -7.97
N VAL A 41 32.83 13.16 -8.23
CA VAL A 41 32.11 13.12 -9.50
C VAL A 41 32.17 14.51 -10.10
N ASP A 42 32.79 14.64 -11.27
CA ASP A 42 32.85 15.91 -11.98
C ASP A 42 31.45 16.29 -12.49
N THR A 43 30.84 17.26 -11.83
CA THR A 43 29.49 17.74 -12.12
C THR A 43 29.50 19.26 -12.29
N LYS A 44 28.55 19.78 -13.08
CA LYS A 44 28.28 21.22 -13.11
C LYS A 44 27.35 21.58 -11.95
N PRO A 45 27.33 22.85 -11.50
CA PRO A 45 26.46 23.29 -10.41
C PRO A 45 24.95 22.99 -10.60
N SER A 46 24.49 22.89 -11.85
CA SER A 46 23.09 22.56 -12.20
C SER A 46 22.85 21.08 -12.52
N SER A 47 23.86 20.22 -12.42
CA SER A 47 23.74 18.78 -12.68
C SER A 47 23.16 18.06 -11.45
N TRP A 48 22.65 16.86 -11.67
CA TRP A 48 22.24 15.94 -10.59
C TRP A 48 22.99 14.62 -10.77
N VAL A 49 23.14 13.87 -9.67
CA VAL A 49 23.75 12.53 -9.67
C VAL A 49 22.77 11.53 -9.08
N LYS A 50 22.19 10.67 -9.90
CA LYS A 50 21.27 9.61 -9.47
C LYS A 50 22.03 8.31 -9.31
N PHE A 51 22.20 7.84 -8.08
CA PHE A 51 22.79 6.53 -7.78
C PHE A 51 21.77 5.40 -7.90
N ASN A 52 22.26 4.17 -8.01
CA ASN A 52 21.47 2.95 -8.20
C ASN A 52 20.58 3.03 -9.47
N VAL A 53 21.21 3.28 -10.62
CA VAL A 53 20.53 3.34 -11.92
C VAL A 53 19.69 2.09 -12.15
N ASN A 54 18.43 2.32 -12.53
CA ASN A 54 17.41 1.28 -12.74
C ASN A 54 17.20 0.35 -11.54
N GLN A 55 17.59 0.78 -10.33
CA GLN A 55 17.40 0.04 -9.08
C GLN A 55 17.99 -1.38 -9.11
N THR A 56 19.12 -1.57 -9.79
CA THR A 56 19.76 -2.89 -9.94
C THR A 56 20.42 -3.39 -8.66
N GLY A 57 20.79 -2.47 -7.76
CA GLY A 57 21.38 -2.78 -6.46
C GLY A 57 20.32 -2.91 -5.35
N PHE A 58 20.54 -3.85 -4.44
CA PHE A 58 19.68 -4.08 -3.28
C PHE A 58 20.06 -3.17 -2.10
N PHE A 59 19.91 -1.86 -2.28
CA PHE A 59 20.15 -0.84 -1.26
C PHE A 59 19.31 0.42 -1.53
N LEU A 60 19.03 1.18 -0.47
CA LEU A 60 18.40 2.50 -0.57
C LEU A 60 19.47 3.58 -0.76
N VAL A 61 19.14 4.64 -1.49
CA VAL A 61 20.00 5.83 -1.60
C VAL A 61 19.36 6.98 -0.85
N ASN A 62 20.06 7.50 0.16
CA ASN A 62 19.70 8.76 0.78
C ASN A 62 20.59 9.89 0.23
N TYR A 63 19.96 10.99 -0.14
CA TYR A 63 20.63 12.20 -0.60
C TYR A 63 20.56 13.30 0.47
N GLN A 64 21.42 14.31 0.34
CA GLN A 64 21.25 15.54 1.10
C GLN A 64 19.96 16.26 0.69
N LYS A 65 19.45 17.13 1.57
CA LYS A 65 18.16 17.81 1.38
C LYS A 65 18.10 18.56 0.05
N GLU A 66 19.17 19.24 -0.32
CA GLU A 66 19.27 20.05 -1.54
C GLU A 66 19.16 19.20 -2.81
N GLU A 67 19.73 17.99 -2.78
CA GLU A 67 19.64 17.04 -3.90
C GLU A 67 18.24 16.40 -3.98
N TRP A 68 17.61 16.09 -2.85
CA TRP A 68 16.21 15.67 -2.84
C TRP A 68 15.28 16.73 -3.45
N LEU A 69 15.50 18.01 -3.12
CA LEU A 69 14.76 19.13 -3.73
C LEU A 69 15.04 19.23 -5.23
N ARG A 70 16.30 19.06 -5.66
CA ARG A 70 16.67 19.04 -7.08
C ARG A 70 15.98 17.91 -7.84
N PHE A 71 15.89 16.70 -7.27
CA PHE A 71 15.13 15.61 -7.88
C PHE A 71 13.63 15.88 -7.91
N SER A 72 13.08 16.49 -6.86
CA SER A 72 11.66 16.88 -6.85
C SER A 72 11.36 17.88 -7.99
N ASP A 73 12.22 18.88 -8.19
CA ASP A 73 12.08 19.85 -9.29
C ASP A 73 12.24 19.19 -10.67
N LEU A 74 13.26 18.34 -10.84
CA LEU A 74 13.48 17.60 -12.07
C LEU A 74 12.28 16.74 -12.46
N LEU A 75 11.68 16.04 -11.49
CA LEU A 75 10.48 15.25 -11.72
C LEU A 75 9.31 16.14 -12.17
N LEU A 76 9.12 17.31 -11.57
CA LEU A 76 8.05 18.23 -11.96
C LEU A 76 8.26 18.83 -13.35
N THR A 77 9.49 19.22 -13.67
CA THR A 77 9.81 19.98 -14.89
C THR A 77 10.12 19.09 -16.09
N ASN A 78 10.86 18.00 -15.90
CA ASN A 78 11.29 17.07 -16.94
C ASN A 78 11.54 15.64 -16.39
N HIS A 79 10.49 14.98 -15.90
CA HIS A 79 10.60 13.60 -15.40
C HIS A 79 11.18 12.61 -16.43
N GLN A 80 11.04 12.87 -17.73
CA GLN A 80 11.55 11.99 -18.79
C GLN A 80 13.09 11.95 -18.87
N ALA A 81 13.79 12.89 -18.21
CA ALA A 81 15.23 12.81 -18.03
C ALA A 81 15.68 11.59 -17.19
N LEU A 82 14.75 10.96 -16.46
CA LEU A 82 14.98 9.75 -15.68
C LEU A 82 14.16 8.59 -16.27
N SER A 83 14.72 7.37 -16.25
CA SER A 83 13.97 6.17 -16.65
C SER A 83 12.78 5.94 -15.70
N PRO A 84 11.72 5.23 -16.12
CA PRO A 84 10.62 4.89 -15.21
C PRO A 84 11.07 4.13 -13.96
N ALA A 85 12.11 3.30 -14.07
CA ALA A 85 12.70 2.60 -12.94
C ALA A 85 13.40 3.56 -11.96
N ASP A 86 14.14 4.55 -12.46
CA ASP A 86 14.79 5.57 -11.60
C ASP A 86 13.78 6.47 -10.90
N ARG A 87 12.70 6.86 -11.59
CA ARG A 87 11.61 7.65 -10.97
C ARG A 87 10.91 6.87 -9.86
N SER A 88 10.62 5.60 -10.14
CA SER A 88 10.09 4.67 -9.14
C SER A 88 11.04 4.50 -7.95
N ASN A 89 12.34 4.34 -8.18
CA ASN A 89 13.32 4.21 -7.10
C ASN A 89 13.39 5.47 -6.23
N LEU A 90 13.34 6.68 -6.80
CA LEU A 90 13.31 7.92 -6.03
C LEU A 90 12.06 8.01 -5.12
N LEU A 91 10.88 7.63 -5.64
CA LEU A 91 9.64 7.59 -4.86
C LEU A 91 9.71 6.52 -3.75
N PHE A 92 10.24 5.34 -4.06
CA PHE A 92 10.39 4.24 -3.12
C PHE A 92 11.37 4.58 -1.99
N ASP A 93 12.55 5.09 -2.34
CA ASP A 93 13.59 5.42 -1.38
C ASP A 93 13.16 6.59 -0.49
N SER A 94 12.57 7.65 -1.06
CA SER A 94 12.05 8.77 -0.26
C SER A 94 10.98 8.33 0.74
N PHE A 95 10.10 7.41 0.36
CA PHE A 95 9.07 6.87 1.26
C PHE A 95 9.68 6.00 2.37
N LEU A 96 10.53 5.01 2.03
CA LEU A 96 11.12 4.13 3.04
C LEU A 96 12.10 4.83 3.98
N LEU A 97 12.89 5.77 3.46
CA LEU A 97 13.76 6.60 4.29
C LEU A 97 12.93 7.48 5.23
N ALA A 98 11.77 7.95 4.79
CA ALA A 98 10.86 8.68 5.66
C ALA A 98 10.25 7.79 6.75
N GLU A 99 9.80 6.59 6.41
CA GLU A 99 9.29 5.63 7.40
C GLU A 99 10.34 5.27 8.46
N ALA A 100 11.62 5.26 8.07
CA ALA A 100 12.76 5.05 8.95
C ALA A 100 13.21 6.30 9.71
N GLY A 101 12.61 7.47 9.46
CA GLY A 101 12.94 8.74 10.11
C GLY A 101 14.23 9.40 9.62
N HIS A 102 14.75 9.01 8.46
CA HIS A 102 15.96 9.59 7.86
C HIS A 102 15.69 10.86 7.04
N VAL A 103 14.46 11.03 6.56
CA VAL A 103 13.97 12.23 5.87
C VAL A 103 12.52 12.52 6.31
N PRO A 104 12.01 13.74 6.15
CA PRO A 104 10.62 14.03 6.47
C PRO A 104 9.64 13.29 5.55
N LEU A 105 8.54 12.76 6.09
CA LEU A 105 7.55 12.01 5.32
C LEU A 105 6.85 12.83 4.22
N HIS A 106 6.73 14.14 4.42
CA HIS A 106 6.19 15.02 3.39
C HIS A 106 7.11 15.13 2.14
N LEU A 107 8.36 14.67 2.20
CA LEU A 107 9.24 14.60 1.02
C LEU A 107 8.63 13.69 -0.05
N PHE A 108 8.17 12.49 0.32
CA PHE A 108 7.50 11.58 -0.61
C PHE A 108 6.29 12.26 -1.27
N LEU A 109 5.46 12.96 -0.49
CA LEU A 109 4.29 13.69 -1.01
C LEU A 109 4.67 14.84 -1.96
N SER A 110 5.75 15.55 -1.63
CA SER A 110 6.30 16.61 -2.48
C SER A 110 6.78 16.06 -3.82
N MET A 111 7.50 14.94 -3.78
CA MET A 111 7.94 14.25 -4.99
C MET A 111 6.76 13.71 -5.78
N SER A 112 5.77 13.08 -5.15
CA SER A 112 4.64 12.46 -5.84
C SER A 112 3.75 13.44 -6.61
N GLN A 113 3.86 14.77 -6.38
CA GLN A 113 3.15 15.78 -7.18
C GLN A 113 3.40 15.63 -8.68
N TYR A 114 4.59 15.17 -9.09
CA TYR A 114 4.89 15.00 -10.52
C TYR A 114 4.02 13.94 -11.21
N LEU A 115 3.40 13.03 -10.45
CA LEU A 115 2.57 11.94 -10.99
C LEU A 115 1.39 12.45 -11.82
N LEU A 116 0.97 13.72 -11.66
CA LEU A 116 0.04 14.39 -12.57
C LEU A 116 0.45 14.31 -14.05
N ARG A 117 1.75 14.20 -14.33
CA ARG A 117 2.34 14.08 -15.69
C ARG A 117 2.81 12.66 -16.01
N GLU A 118 2.73 11.73 -15.06
CA GLU A 118 3.21 10.36 -15.21
C GLU A 118 2.18 9.47 -15.90
N THR A 119 2.63 8.70 -16.88
CA THR A 119 1.80 7.75 -17.63
C THR A 119 2.35 6.33 -17.60
N HIS A 120 3.54 6.11 -17.02
CA HIS A 120 4.15 4.79 -16.95
C HIS A 120 3.69 4.02 -15.71
N LEU A 121 3.45 2.71 -15.87
CA LEU A 121 2.99 1.81 -14.80
C LEU A 121 3.86 1.83 -13.54
N ILE A 122 5.16 1.65 -13.71
CA ILE A 122 6.07 1.35 -12.59
C ILE A 122 6.08 2.42 -11.48
N PRO A 123 6.22 3.73 -11.77
CA PRO A 123 6.12 4.74 -10.71
C PRO A 123 4.74 4.81 -10.04
N TRP A 124 3.67 4.54 -10.80
CA TRP A 124 2.31 4.48 -10.26
C TRP A 124 2.11 3.29 -9.32
N GLU A 125 2.66 2.11 -9.62
CA GLU A 125 2.59 0.94 -8.72
C GLU A 125 3.36 1.17 -7.40
N THR A 126 4.55 1.76 -7.47
CA THR A 126 5.32 2.14 -6.28
C THR A 126 4.55 3.13 -5.41
N SER A 127 3.94 4.13 -6.05
CA SER A 127 3.15 5.14 -5.36
C SER A 127 1.85 4.54 -4.80
N TYR A 128 1.22 3.61 -5.51
CA TYR A 128 0.02 2.89 -5.06
C TYR A 128 0.25 2.25 -3.69
N ALA A 129 1.33 1.47 -3.55
CA ALA A 129 1.64 0.80 -2.30
C ALA A 129 1.83 1.78 -1.14
N SER A 130 2.57 2.87 -1.40
CA SER A 130 2.86 3.93 -0.43
C SER A 130 1.58 4.67 0.00
N PHE A 131 0.73 5.05 -0.96
CA PHE A 131 -0.53 5.75 -0.67
C PHE A 131 -1.55 4.88 0.05
N VAL A 132 -1.69 3.60 -0.32
CA VAL A 132 -2.58 2.67 0.39
C VAL A 132 -2.09 2.46 1.82
N TYR A 133 -0.78 2.31 2.03
CA TYR A 133 -0.22 2.22 3.37
C TYR A 133 -0.51 3.48 4.20
N LEU A 134 -0.29 4.67 3.63
CA LEU A 134 -0.59 5.93 4.32
C LEU A 134 -2.08 6.04 4.67
N CYS A 135 -2.99 5.71 3.75
CA CYS A 135 -4.43 5.69 4.01
C CYS A 135 -4.80 4.73 5.14
N GLN A 136 -4.13 3.58 5.23
CA GLN A 136 -4.33 2.59 6.28
C GLN A 136 -3.82 3.08 7.63
N MET A 137 -2.59 3.61 7.69
CA MET A 137 -2.00 4.13 8.92
C MET A 137 -2.81 5.30 9.47
N LEU A 138 -3.26 6.19 8.59
CA LEU A 138 -4.01 7.39 8.94
C LEU A 138 -5.50 7.15 9.12
N GLU A 139 -6.01 5.92 8.96
CA GLU A 139 -7.44 5.61 8.84
C GLU A 139 -8.31 6.26 9.92
N ALA A 140 -7.84 6.26 11.17
CA ALA A 140 -8.54 6.82 12.33
C ALA A 140 -8.24 8.31 12.60
N THR A 141 -7.53 8.99 11.69
CA THR A 141 -7.12 10.39 11.82
C THR A 141 -7.86 11.29 10.82
N GLN A 142 -8.04 12.56 11.17
CA GLN A 142 -8.65 13.55 10.26
C GLN A 142 -7.78 13.81 9.02
N VAL A 143 -6.46 13.57 9.11
CA VAL A 143 -5.49 13.77 8.02
C VAL A 143 -5.77 12.85 6.84
N ASN A 144 -6.37 11.68 7.07
CA ASN A 144 -6.74 10.75 6.00
C ASN A 144 -7.72 11.36 4.99
N VAL A 145 -8.62 12.24 5.44
CA VAL A 145 -9.57 12.91 4.53
C VAL A 145 -8.82 13.81 3.54
N MET A 146 -7.83 14.56 4.04
CA MET A 146 -6.99 15.43 3.22
C MET A 146 -6.10 14.62 2.27
N LEU A 147 -5.47 13.55 2.77
CA LEU A 147 -4.65 12.67 1.95
C LEU A 147 -5.48 12.03 0.82
N LYS A 148 -6.69 11.56 1.11
CA LYS A 148 -7.60 11.04 0.09
C LYS A 148 -8.01 12.12 -0.91
N GLY A 149 -8.20 13.37 -0.47
CA GLY A 149 -8.38 14.51 -1.36
C GLY A 149 -7.21 14.66 -2.35
N TYR A 150 -5.98 14.71 -1.83
CA TYR A 150 -4.77 14.80 -2.62
C TYR A 150 -4.63 13.66 -3.64
N ILE A 151 -4.82 12.40 -3.22
CA ILE A 151 -4.72 11.22 -4.12
C ILE A 151 -5.80 11.27 -5.21
N ARG A 152 -7.02 11.71 -4.86
CA ARG A 152 -8.11 11.84 -5.82
C ARG A 152 -7.77 12.86 -6.91
N ASP A 153 -7.22 14.01 -6.52
CA ASP A 153 -6.79 15.04 -7.46
C ASP A 153 -5.64 14.54 -8.35
N LEU A 154 -4.66 13.86 -7.74
CA LEU A 154 -3.49 13.30 -8.41
C LEU A 154 -3.86 12.28 -9.50
N THR A 155 -4.94 11.51 -9.28
CA THR A 155 -5.38 10.43 -10.19
C THR A 155 -6.45 10.85 -11.19
N SER A 156 -7.07 12.02 -11.02
CA SER A 156 -8.29 12.44 -11.71
C SER A 156 -8.20 12.37 -13.23
N ASP A 157 -7.19 13.00 -13.84
CA ASP A 157 -7.07 13.09 -15.30
C ASP A 157 -6.75 11.74 -15.93
N LEU A 158 -5.83 10.99 -15.31
CA LEU A 158 -5.46 9.68 -15.81
C LEU A 158 -6.59 8.66 -15.65
N TYR A 159 -7.38 8.75 -14.56
CA TYR A 159 -8.60 7.96 -14.37
C TYR A 159 -9.60 8.21 -15.52
N LYS A 160 -9.91 9.48 -15.83
CA LYS A 160 -10.83 9.84 -16.93
C LYS A 160 -10.34 9.33 -18.28
N LYS A 161 -9.03 9.37 -18.52
CA LYS A 161 -8.42 8.87 -19.76
C LYS A 161 -8.53 7.34 -19.88
N LEU A 162 -8.24 6.61 -18.81
CA LEU A 162 -8.17 5.15 -18.83
C LEU A 162 -9.54 4.49 -18.77
N GLY A 163 -10.43 4.96 -17.88
CA GLY A 163 -11.78 4.44 -17.65
C GLY A 163 -11.81 2.94 -17.30
N TRP A 164 -13.00 2.34 -17.30
CA TRP A 164 -13.23 0.91 -16.96
C TRP A 164 -13.21 -0.05 -18.16
N ARG A 165 -12.59 0.35 -19.27
CA ARG A 165 -12.51 -0.42 -20.53
C ARG A 165 -11.23 -1.24 -20.59
N THR A 166 -11.24 -2.47 -21.09
CA THR A 166 -10.02 -3.25 -21.27
C THR A 166 -9.24 -2.84 -22.53
N SER A 167 -7.92 -3.00 -22.50
CA SER A 167 -7.01 -2.85 -23.64
C SER A 167 -6.44 -4.22 -24.04
N GLU A 168 -5.93 -4.35 -25.28
CA GLU A 168 -5.13 -5.52 -25.68
C GLU A 168 -3.76 -5.53 -24.99
N ASN A 169 -3.20 -4.36 -24.68
CA ASN A 169 -1.92 -4.25 -24.01
C ASN A 169 -2.05 -4.56 -22.52
N HIS A 170 -1.28 -5.56 -22.05
CA HIS A 170 -1.28 -5.99 -20.66
C HIS A 170 -0.82 -4.88 -19.69
N LEU A 171 0.22 -4.11 -20.03
CA LEU A 171 0.72 -3.03 -19.18
C LEU A 171 -0.29 -1.89 -19.03
N ASP A 172 -1.04 -1.59 -20.10
CA ASP A 172 -2.13 -0.60 -20.03
C ASP A 172 -3.24 -1.06 -19.07
N ASN A 173 -3.55 -2.36 -19.06
CA ASN A 173 -4.52 -2.93 -18.14
C ASN A 173 -4.04 -2.87 -16.68
N LEU A 174 -2.76 -3.13 -16.43
CA LEU A 174 -2.17 -2.99 -15.09
C LEU A 174 -2.17 -1.53 -14.61
N LEU A 175 -1.85 -0.59 -15.50
CA LEU A 175 -1.88 0.83 -15.17
C LEU A 175 -3.31 1.25 -14.84
N ARG A 176 -4.27 0.82 -15.67
CA ARG A 176 -5.69 1.07 -15.45
C ARG A 176 -6.16 0.53 -14.10
N THR A 177 -5.84 -0.71 -13.74
CA THR A 177 -6.26 -1.26 -12.45
C THR A 177 -5.61 -0.52 -11.28
N THR A 178 -4.37 -0.07 -11.43
CA THR A 178 -3.65 0.74 -10.44
C THR A 178 -4.35 2.09 -10.21
N ILE A 179 -4.66 2.81 -11.29
CA ILE A 179 -5.29 4.14 -11.23
C ILE A 179 -6.73 4.06 -10.74
N ILE A 180 -7.54 3.13 -11.25
CA ILE A 180 -8.91 2.89 -10.76
C ILE A 180 -8.86 2.54 -9.27
N GLY A 181 -7.92 1.68 -8.86
CA GLY A 181 -7.75 1.31 -7.47
C GLY A 181 -7.50 2.51 -6.56
N LEU A 182 -6.59 3.42 -6.92
CA LEU A 182 -6.35 4.65 -6.14
C LEU A 182 -7.52 5.61 -6.17
N ALA A 183 -8.16 5.81 -7.34
CA ALA A 183 -9.31 6.69 -7.47
C ALA A 183 -10.47 6.23 -6.57
N CYS A 184 -10.82 4.94 -6.62
CA CYS A 184 -11.88 4.39 -5.76
C CYS A 184 -11.47 4.38 -4.28
N HIS A 185 -10.22 4.01 -3.94
CA HIS A 185 -9.74 4.00 -2.56
C HIS A 185 -9.73 5.39 -1.91
N SER A 186 -9.46 6.43 -2.70
CA SER A 186 -9.49 7.84 -2.31
C SER A 186 -10.91 8.45 -2.27
N GLY A 187 -11.94 7.65 -2.54
CA GLY A 187 -13.34 8.07 -2.45
C GLY A 187 -13.85 8.87 -3.65
N ASN A 188 -13.21 8.74 -4.82
CA ASN A 188 -13.75 9.32 -6.06
C ASN A 188 -15.14 8.74 -6.35
N GLN A 189 -16.17 9.60 -6.30
CA GLN A 189 -17.57 9.17 -6.44
C GLN A 189 -17.88 8.58 -7.81
N GLU A 190 -17.32 9.13 -8.89
CA GLU A 190 -17.49 8.57 -10.24
C GLU A 190 -16.93 7.15 -10.32
N CYS A 191 -15.74 6.92 -9.75
CA CYS A 191 -15.14 5.58 -9.67
C CYS A 191 -16.02 4.61 -8.88
N LEU A 192 -16.48 5.02 -7.70
CA LEU A 192 -17.31 4.20 -6.82
C LEU A 192 -18.69 3.89 -7.43
N SER A 193 -19.31 4.85 -8.12
CA SER A 193 -20.56 4.65 -8.84
C SER A 193 -20.40 3.65 -9.99
N HIS A 194 -19.37 3.78 -10.82
CA HIS A 194 -19.10 2.81 -11.89
C HIS A 194 -18.79 1.41 -11.34
N ALA A 195 -18.01 1.31 -10.26
CA ALA A 195 -17.74 0.03 -9.61
C ALA A 195 -19.04 -0.62 -9.11
N SER A 196 -19.96 0.17 -8.56
CA SER A 196 -21.27 -0.28 -8.10
C SER A 196 -22.16 -0.74 -9.25
N GLU A 197 -22.20 0.02 -10.35
CA GLU A 197 -22.96 -0.35 -11.55
C GLU A 197 -22.47 -1.69 -12.14
N LEU A 198 -21.16 -1.82 -12.36
CA LEU A 198 -20.57 -3.06 -12.86
C LEU A 198 -20.85 -4.24 -11.93
N PHE A 199 -20.81 -3.99 -10.62
CA PHE A 199 -21.10 -5.02 -9.62
C PHE A 199 -22.58 -5.44 -9.65
N GLN A 200 -23.50 -4.48 -9.76
CA GLN A 200 -24.93 -4.74 -9.88
C GLN A 200 -25.25 -5.51 -11.17
N ASN A 201 -24.69 -5.10 -12.31
CA ASN A 201 -24.85 -5.78 -13.59
C ASN A 201 -24.32 -7.22 -13.53
N TRP A 202 -23.21 -7.44 -12.82
CA TRP A 202 -22.68 -8.78 -12.59
C TRP A 202 -23.62 -9.67 -11.78
N THR A 203 -24.29 -9.13 -10.76
CA THR A 203 -25.33 -9.90 -10.03
C THR A 203 -26.53 -10.28 -10.89
N GLN A 204 -26.72 -9.60 -12.03
CA GLN A 204 -27.75 -9.90 -13.02
C GLN A 204 -27.25 -10.82 -14.16
N GLY A 205 -26.02 -11.34 -14.05
CA GLY A 205 -25.48 -12.34 -14.99
C GLY A 205 -24.54 -11.77 -16.06
N GLN A 206 -24.22 -10.48 -16.04
CA GLN A 206 -23.18 -9.94 -16.92
C GLN A 206 -21.78 -10.36 -16.44
N GLU A 207 -20.87 -10.61 -17.38
CA GLU A 207 -19.49 -10.96 -17.05
C GLU A 207 -18.62 -9.71 -16.85
N ILE A 208 -17.73 -9.77 -15.86
CA ILE A 208 -16.72 -8.73 -15.61
C ILE A 208 -15.39 -9.23 -16.17
N PRO A 209 -14.64 -8.39 -16.93
CA PRO A 209 -13.29 -8.73 -17.36
C PRO A 209 -12.39 -9.13 -16.19
N SER A 210 -11.58 -10.17 -16.38
CA SER A 210 -10.79 -10.78 -15.30
C SER A 210 -9.89 -9.81 -14.54
N SER A 211 -9.30 -8.83 -15.25
CA SER A 211 -8.45 -7.77 -14.67
C SER A 211 -9.21 -6.81 -13.76
N LEU A 212 -10.50 -6.60 -13.97
CA LEU A 212 -11.32 -5.65 -13.22
C LEU A 212 -12.09 -6.29 -12.05
N ARG A 213 -12.25 -7.62 -12.04
CA ARG A 213 -13.06 -8.36 -11.05
C ARG A 213 -12.74 -7.99 -9.61
N SER A 214 -11.46 -7.93 -9.24
CA SER A 214 -11.05 -7.58 -7.88
C SER A 214 -11.56 -6.20 -7.46
N LEU A 215 -11.42 -5.20 -8.35
CA LEU A 215 -11.86 -3.83 -8.07
C LEU A 215 -13.40 -3.75 -8.00
N VAL A 216 -14.09 -4.37 -8.96
CA VAL A 216 -15.56 -4.37 -9.00
C VAL A 216 -16.14 -5.08 -7.77
N TYR A 217 -15.61 -6.25 -7.40
CA TYR A 217 -16.09 -6.98 -6.22
C TYR A 217 -15.82 -6.20 -4.93
N ASN A 218 -14.61 -5.68 -4.75
CA ASN A 218 -14.24 -5.00 -3.51
C ASN A 218 -15.00 -3.68 -3.33
N PHE A 219 -14.95 -2.80 -4.33
CA PHE A 219 -15.60 -1.48 -4.24
C PHE A 219 -17.13 -1.58 -4.40
N GLY A 220 -17.63 -2.42 -5.30
CA GLY A 220 -19.06 -2.64 -5.45
C GLY A 220 -19.71 -3.24 -4.18
N MET A 221 -19.07 -4.24 -3.55
CA MET A 221 -19.57 -4.78 -2.28
C MET A 221 -19.51 -3.76 -1.14
N SER A 222 -18.44 -2.95 -1.09
CA SER A 222 -18.26 -1.89 -0.10
C SER A 222 -19.35 -0.81 -0.20
N GLU A 223 -19.75 -0.42 -1.41
CA GLU A 223 -20.72 0.65 -1.65
C GLU A 223 -22.16 0.15 -1.61
N ILE A 224 -22.50 -0.96 -2.27
CA ILE A 224 -23.87 -1.49 -2.28
C ILE A 224 -24.19 -2.19 -0.95
N GLY A 225 -23.35 -3.15 -0.55
CA GLY A 225 -23.44 -3.87 0.72
C GLY A 225 -24.81 -4.49 1.07
N ARG A 226 -25.68 -4.76 0.10
CA ARG A 226 -27.01 -5.37 0.34
C ARG A 226 -26.89 -6.87 0.52
N GLU A 227 -27.78 -7.42 1.34
CA GLU A 227 -27.78 -8.86 1.66
C GLU A 227 -28.00 -9.74 0.44
N GLU A 228 -28.85 -9.32 -0.50
CA GLU A 228 -29.07 -10.00 -1.77
C GLU A 228 -27.79 -10.12 -2.61
N HIS A 229 -26.99 -9.04 -2.69
CA HIS A 229 -25.74 -8.99 -3.46
C HIS A 229 -24.64 -9.82 -2.78
N TRP A 230 -24.57 -9.73 -1.44
CA TRP A 230 -23.66 -10.55 -0.63
C TRP A 230 -23.99 -12.03 -0.77
N SER A 231 -25.27 -12.40 -0.69
CA SER A 231 -25.74 -13.78 -0.83
C SER A 231 -25.52 -14.31 -2.24
N TYR A 232 -25.71 -13.49 -3.27
CA TYR A 232 -25.35 -13.84 -4.65
C TYR A 232 -23.86 -14.15 -4.77
N MET A 233 -22.99 -13.25 -4.29
CA MET A 233 -21.55 -13.44 -4.30
C MET A 233 -21.11 -14.67 -3.50
N TRP A 234 -21.75 -14.93 -2.36
CA TRP A 234 -21.55 -16.16 -1.58
C TRP A 234 -21.91 -17.41 -2.38
N SER A 235 -23.03 -17.40 -3.10
CA SER A 235 -23.42 -18.51 -3.98
C SER A 235 -22.40 -18.74 -5.10
N ARG A 236 -21.80 -17.67 -5.64
CA ARG A 236 -20.72 -17.75 -6.64
C ARG A 236 -19.45 -18.36 -6.02
N TYR A 237 -19.08 -17.98 -4.80
CA TYR A 237 -17.96 -18.59 -4.07
C TYR A 237 -18.10 -20.10 -3.91
N LEU A 238 -19.31 -20.59 -3.60
CA LEU A 238 -19.57 -22.03 -3.44
C LEU A 238 -19.42 -22.80 -4.75
N ARG A 239 -19.84 -22.21 -5.89
CA ARG A 239 -19.76 -22.83 -7.22
C ARG A 239 -18.43 -22.61 -7.96
N GLU A 240 -17.58 -21.72 -7.46
CA GLU A 240 -16.31 -21.39 -8.12
C GLU A 240 -15.27 -22.51 -7.95
N GLU A 241 -14.73 -22.95 -9.09
CA GLU A 241 -13.75 -24.02 -9.19
C GLU A 241 -12.32 -23.46 -9.23
N SER A 242 -12.13 -22.27 -9.81
CA SER A 242 -10.82 -21.62 -9.89
C SER A 242 -10.40 -21.10 -8.53
N ALA A 243 -9.33 -21.68 -7.97
CA ALA A 243 -8.77 -21.23 -6.69
C ALA A 243 -8.40 -19.74 -6.70
N ALA A 244 -7.97 -19.20 -7.84
CA ALA A 244 -7.65 -17.78 -7.99
C ALA A 244 -8.92 -16.91 -7.92
N GLN A 245 -9.97 -17.24 -8.68
CA GLN A 245 -11.23 -16.50 -8.65
C GLN A 245 -11.94 -16.63 -7.30
N LYS A 246 -11.84 -17.80 -6.67
CA LYS A 246 -12.39 -18.05 -5.33
C LYS A 246 -11.79 -17.09 -4.30
N LYS A 247 -10.47 -16.87 -4.33
CA LYS A 247 -9.80 -15.86 -3.49
C LYS A 247 -10.28 -14.44 -3.78
N THR A 248 -10.49 -14.09 -5.05
CA THR A 248 -11.04 -12.78 -5.44
C THR A 248 -12.45 -12.58 -4.87
N ILE A 249 -13.31 -13.60 -4.93
CA ILE A 249 -14.67 -13.56 -4.37
C ILE A 249 -14.62 -13.48 -2.83
N MET A 250 -13.76 -14.27 -2.18
CA MET A 250 -13.56 -14.21 -0.72
C MET A 250 -13.17 -12.79 -0.25
N ASN A 251 -12.26 -12.14 -0.99
CA ASN A 251 -11.86 -10.77 -0.69
C ASN A 251 -13.04 -9.80 -0.87
N GLY A 252 -13.79 -9.93 -1.97
CA GLY A 252 -14.99 -9.14 -2.23
C GLY A 252 -16.03 -9.24 -1.11
N LEU A 253 -16.34 -10.46 -0.64
CA LEU A 253 -17.27 -10.71 0.47
C LEU A 253 -16.85 -10.00 1.76
N ALA A 254 -15.54 -9.89 2.00
CA ALA A 254 -14.99 -9.23 3.19
C ALA A 254 -15.07 -7.70 3.12
N HIS A 255 -15.30 -7.08 1.96
CA HIS A 255 -15.40 -5.62 1.80
C HIS A 255 -16.77 -5.04 2.19
N VAL A 256 -17.75 -5.87 2.54
CA VAL A 256 -19.07 -5.41 2.97
C VAL A 256 -18.98 -4.54 4.23
N ARG A 257 -19.70 -3.41 4.26
CA ARG A 257 -19.68 -2.49 5.42
C ARG A 257 -20.73 -2.77 6.49
N LYS A 258 -21.59 -3.78 6.30
CA LYS A 258 -22.64 -4.15 7.26
C LYS A 258 -22.11 -5.15 8.31
N PRO A 259 -22.06 -4.79 9.60
CA PRO A 259 -21.51 -5.66 10.65
C PRO A 259 -22.12 -7.06 10.69
N TYR A 260 -23.44 -7.18 10.53
CA TYR A 260 -24.11 -8.48 10.59
C TYR A 260 -23.72 -9.43 9.45
N LEU A 261 -23.37 -8.92 8.26
CA LEU A 261 -22.88 -9.74 7.15
C LEU A 261 -21.45 -10.21 7.39
N ILE A 262 -20.62 -9.38 8.04
CA ILE A 262 -19.27 -9.78 8.47
C ILE A 262 -19.34 -10.88 9.54
N LEU A 263 -20.21 -10.72 10.54
CA LEU A 263 -20.43 -11.73 11.58
C LEU A 263 -20.92 -13.06 10.97
N ARG A 264 -21.90 -13.01 10.06
CA ARG A 264 -22.32 -14.18 9.27
C ARG A 264 -21.16 -14.81 8.51
N TYR A 265 -20.25 -14.01 7.95
CA TYR A 265 -19.09 -14.54 7.24
C TYR A 265 -18.11 -15.26 8.17
N LEU A 266 -17.89 -14.73 9.38
CA LEU A 266 -17.08 -15.37 10.42
C LEU A 266 -17.72 -16.69 10.88
N ASP A 267 -19.04 -16.74 11.05
CA ASP A 267 -19.78 -17.97 11.37
C ASP A 267 -19.63 -19.01 10.26
N TYR A 268 -19.77 -18.59 9.00
CA TYR A 268 -19.56 -19.48 7.85
C TYR A 268 -18.12 -19.99 7.75
N ALA A 269 -17.13 -19.19 8.14
CA ALA A 269 -15.73 -19.61 8.17
C ALA A 269 -15.49 -20.71 9.23
N MET A 270 -16.24 -20.72 10.32
CA MET A 270 -16.16 -21.77 11.34
C MET A 270 -16.74 -23.11 10.89
N ASP A 271 -17.67 -23.09 9.96
CA ASP A 271 -18.31 -24.28 9.43
C ASP A 271 -17.43 -24.95 8.34
N PRO A 272 -16.86 -26.14 8.60
CA PRO A 272 -15.99 -26.83 7.64
C PRO A 272 -16.72 -27.29 6.36
N GLU A 273 -18.04 -27.43 6.39
CA GLU A 273 -18.85 -27.76 5.21
C GLU A 273 -19.02 -26.55 4.28
N LYS A 274 -18.92 -25.33 4.81
CA LYS A 274 -19.02 -24.08 4.05
C LYS A 274 -17.66 -23.55 3.61
N VAL A 275 -16.65 -23.64 4.47
CA VAL A 275 -15.31 -23.09 4.23
C VAL A 275 -14.23 -24.11 4.56
N ARG A 276 -13.36 -24.37 3.58
CA ARG A 276 -12.20 -25.25 3.73
C ARG A 276 -11.24 -24.68 4.78
N SER A 277 -10.65 -25.55 5.60
CA SER A 277 -9.72 -25.16 6.67
C SER A 277 -8.54 -24.30 6.20
N GLN A 278 -8.06 -24.49 4.97
CA GLN A 278 -6.97 -23.70 4.38
C GLN A 278 -7.38 -22.25 4.06
N ASP A 279 -8.66 -21.99 3.82
CA ASP A 279 -9.20 -20.70 3.42
C ASP A 279 -9.59 -19.84 4.64
N PHE A 280 -9.84 -20.47 5.80
CA PHE A 280 -10.22 -19.83 7.05
C PHE A 280 -9.34 -18.61 7.41
N PHE A 281 -8.03 -18.79 7.52
CA PHE A 281 -7.13 -17.69 7.91
C PHE A 281 -7.02 -16.59 6.84
N THR A 282 -7.29 -16.91 5.58
CA THR A 282 -7.33 -15.94 4.50
C THR A 282 -8.56 -15.04 4.65
N ILE A 283 -9.73 -15.61 4.96
CA ILE A 283 -10.96 -14.85 5.24
C ILE A 283 -10.76 -13.88 6.40
N LEU A 284 -10.21 -14.37 7.52
CA LEU A 284 -9.91 -13.55 8.70
C LEU A 284 -8.98 -12.39 8.36
N SER A 285 -7.98 -12.64 7.51
CA SER A 285 -7.05 -11.60 7.05
C SER A 285 -7.73 -10.55 6.17
N TYR A 286 -8.64 -10.95 5.28
CA TYR A 286 -9.42 -10.00 4.47
C TYR A 286 -10.40 -9.17 5.31
N ILE A 287 -11.08 -9.80 6.29
CA ILE A 287 -11.96 -9.08 7.21
C ILE A 287 -11.17 -8.09 8.07
N ALA A 288 -9.93 -8.42 8.47
CA ALA A 288 -9.06 -7.49 9.20
C ALA A 288 -8.68 -6.24 8.41
N GLY A 289 -8.58 -6.37 7.07
CA GLY A 289 -8.35 -5.26 6.16
C GLY A 289 -9.55 -4.32 6.04
N ASN A 290 -10.77 -4.79 6.34
CA ASN A 290 -11.97 -3.96 6.36
C ASN A 290 -12.04 -3.17 7.69
N PRO A 291 -12.12 -1.82 7.68
CA PRO A 291 -12.23 -1.00 8.90
C PRO A 291 -13.38 -1.42 9.82
N VAL A 292 -14.54 -1.79 9.24
CA VAL A 292 -15.71 -2.26 9.98
C VAL A 292 -15.50 -3.69 10.50
N GLY A 293 -14.83 -4.54 9.71
CA GLY A 293 -14.58 -5.94 10.05
C GLY A 293 -13.47 -6.16 11.06
N ARG A 294 -12.48 -5.27 11.11
CA ARG A 294 -11.30 -5.36 11.96
C ARG A 294 -11.61 -5.55 13.46
N PRO A 295 -12.46 -4.72 14.11
CA PRO A 295 -12.83 -4.96 15.50
C PRO A 295 -13.63 -6.26 15.66
N LEU A 296 -14.46 -6.63 14.68
CA LEU A 296 -15.30 -7.84 14.73
C LEU A 296 -14.45 -9.12 14.69
N VAL A 297 -13.49 -9.20 13.75
CA VAL A 297 -12.61 -10.37 13.64
C VAL A 297 -11.64 -10.47 14.81
N TRP A 298 -11.21 -9.33 15.38
CA TRP A 298 -10.40 -9.33 16.58
C TRP A 298 -11.16 -9.88 17.79
N ASN A 299 -12.39 -9.42 18.02
CA ASN A 299 -13.26 -9.97 19.06
C ASN A 299 -13.53 -11.46 18.83
N PHE A 300 -13.90 -11.82 17.61
CA PHE A 300 -14.14 -13.20 17.23
C PHE A 300 -12.97 -14.14 17.56
N ILE A 301 -11.72 -13.76 17.27
CA ILE A 301 -10.56 -14.56 17.66
C ILE A 301 -10.42 -14.68 19.17
N ARG A 302 -10.63 -13.60 19.92
CA ARG A 302 -10.50 -13.60 21.38
C ARG A 302 -11.55 -14.46 22.06
N ASP A 303 -12.78 -14.38 21.57
CA ASP A 303 -13.95 -15.07 22.13
C ASP A 303 -13.93 -16.56 21.80
N ASN A 304 -13.43 -16.93 20.61
CA ASN A 304 -13.39 -18.31 20.13
C ASN A 304 -12.01 -18.98 20.26
N TRP A 305 -11.05 -18.35 20.97
CA TRP A 305 -9.67 -18.87 21.03
C TRP A 305 -9.57 -20.34 21.43
N PRO A 306 -10.29 -20.85 22.47
CA PRO A 306 -10.24 -22.26 22.82
C PRO A 306 -10.69 -23.19 21.68
N ALA A 307 -11.81 -22.87 21.02
CA ALA A 307 -12.32 -23.64 19.89
C ALA A 307 -11.37 -23.60 18.67
N LEU A 308 -10.70 -22.46 18.44
CA LEU A 308 -9.68 -22.34 17.40
C LEU A 308 -8.43 -23.19 17.71
N VAL A 309 -8.02 -23.24 18.98
CA VAL A 309 -6.91 -24.09 19.43
C VAL A 309 -7.30 -25.56 19.31
N GLU A 310 -8.52 -25.94 19.66
CA GLU A 310 -9.01 -27.32 19.48
C GLU A 310 -9.02 -27.71 18.00
N ARG A 311 -9.55 -26.85 17.12
CA ARG A 311 -9.67 -27.13 15.68
C ARG A 311 -8.32 -27.17 14.96
N PHE A 312 -7.40 -26.26 15.28
CA PHE A 312 -6.16 -26.08 14.50
C PHE A 312 -4.89 -26.50 15.23
N THR A 313 -4.91 -26.62 16.56
CA THR A 313 -3.76 -26.81 17.47
C THR A 313 -2.80 -25.61 17.54
N LEU A 314 -2.13 -25.45 18.68
CA LEU A 314 -1.10 -24.41 18.87
C LEU A 314 0.16 -24.62 18.00
N ASN A 315 0.33 -25.80 17.41
CA ASN A 315 1.44 -26.09 16.50
C ASN A 315 1.20 -25.58 15.07
N ASN A 316 -0.02 -25.16 14.75
CA ASN A 316 -0.36 -24.63 13.44
C ASN A 316 0.20 -23.21 13.24
N ARG A 317 1.11 -23.08 12.28
CA ARG A 317 1.78 -21.82 11.93
C ARG A 317 0.81 -20.75 11.43
N TYR A 318 -0.30 -21.12 10.78
CA TYR A 318 -1.31 -20.18 10.30
C TYR A 318 -2.11 -19.58 11.46
N LEU A 319 -2.52 -20.39 12.44
CA LEU A 319 -3.14 -19.89 13.68
C LEU A 319 -2.20 -18.92 14.41
N GLY A 320 -0.93 -19.31 14.56
CA GLY A 320 0.10 -18.46 15.17
C GLY A 320 0.32 -17.14 14.44
N ASN A 321 0.16 -17.12 13.11
CA ASN A 321 0.33 -15.91 12.30
C ASN A 321 -0.94 -15.06 12.17
N ALA A 322 -2.14 -15.64 12.34
CA ALA A 322 -3.42 -14.95 12.19
C ALA A 322 -3.53 -13.74 13.11
N VAL A 323 -3.15 -13.90 14.38
CA VAL A 323 -3.12 -12.82 15.38
C VAL A 323 -2.26 -11.66 14.89
N LYS A 324 -1.04 -11.94 14.39
CA LYS A 324 -0.13 -10.90 13.87
C LYS A 324 -0.77 -10.16 12.69
N LYS A 325 -1.45 -10.88 11.79
CA LYS A 325 -2.11 -10.30 10.61
C LYS A 325 -3.33 -9.46 10.96
N ILE A 326 -4.13 -9.86 11.93
CA ILE A 326 -5.28 -9.07 12.38
C ILE A 326 -4.83 -7.80 13.09
N CYS A 327 -3.80 -7.90 13.94
CA CYS A 327 -3.33 -6.78 14.74
C CYS A 327 -2.39 -5.83 13.97
N SER A 328 -1.94 -6.16 12.75
CA SER A 328 -1.00 -5.31 12.00
C SER A 328 -1.56 -3.94 11.62
N TYR A 329 -2.88 -3.79 11.71
CA TYR A 329 -3.61 -2.55 11.45
C TYR A 329 -3.81 -1.69 12.71
N PHE A 330 -3.35 -2.16 13.88
CA PHE A 330 -3.55 -1.43 15.14
C PHE A 330 -2.53 -0.29 15.27
N THR A 331 -3.01 0.84 15.77
CA THR A 331 -2.27 2.11 15.81
C THR A 331 -2.45 2.85 17.14
N THR A 332 -3.10 2.24 18.14
CA THR A 332 -3.43 2.89 19.42
C THR A 332 -2.93 2.10 20.63
N GLU A 333 -2.63 2.80 21.73
CA GLU A 333 -2.17 2.16 22.98
C GLU A 333 -3.22 1.21 23.56
N ARG A 334 -4.51 1.59 23.51
CA ARG A 334 -5.61 0.72 23.91
C ARG A 334 -5.58 -0.63 23.19
N GLN A 335 -5.38 -0.63 21.86
CA GLN A 335 -5.28 -1.87 21.10
C GLN A 335 -4.07 -2.71 21.52
N LEU A 336 -2.94 -2.07 21.82
CA LEU A 336 -1.74 -2.74 22.32
C LEU A 336 -1.98 -3.38 23.70
N GLU A 337 -2.65 -2.68 24.62
CA GLU A 337 -3.05 -3.20 25.93
C GLU A 337 -3.99 -4.40 25.79
N GLU A 338 -5.00 -4.30 24.91
CA GLU A 338 -5.91 -5.39 24.61
C GLU A 338 -5.18 -6.65 24.10
N MET A 339 -4.13 -6.49 23.28
CA MET A 339 -3.28 -7.60 22.84
C MET A 339 -2.49 -8.20 24.00
N ARG A 340 -1.89 -7.38 24.87
CA ARG A 340 -1.14 -7.85 26.05
C ARG A 340 -2.04 -8.65 26.99
N ALA A 341 -3.25 -8.15 27.25
CA ALA A 341 -4.23 -8.85 28.08
C ALA A 341 -4.62 -10.20 27.46
N PHE A 342 -4.86 -10.25 26.15
CA PHE A 342 -5.16 -11.49 25.45
C PHE A 342 -4.00 -12.50 25.51
N PHE A 343 -2.75 -12.05 25.36
CA PHE A 343 -1.58 -12.93 25.44
C PHE A 343 -1.31 -13.40 26.86
N ALA A 344 -1.58 -12.57 27.88
CA ALA A 344 -1.51 -12.97 29.28
C ALA A 344 -2.58 -14.00 29.66
N LYS A 345 -3.80 -13.87 29.10
CA LYS A 345 -4.89 -14.84 29.28
C LYS A 345 -4.56 -16.22 28.70
N TYR A 346 -3.85 -16.27 27.57
CA TYR A 346 -3.44 -17.50 26.90
C TYR A 346 -1.93 -17.55 26.70
N PRO A 347 -1.12 -17.78 27.76
CA PRO A 347 0.33 -17.61 27.70
C PRO A 347 1.04 -18.62 26.81
N ASP A 348 0.52 -19.85 26.69
CA ASP A 348 1.02 -20.81 25.72
C ASP A 348 0.54 -20.45 24.31
N ALA A 349 1.52 -20.23 23.43
CA ALA A 349 1.31 -19.79 22.07
C ALA A 349 1.83 -20.79 21.02
N GLY A 350 2.46 -21.89 21.44
CA GLY A 350 3.12 -22.85 20.54
C GLY A 350 3.90 -22.20 19.40
N ALA A 351 3.55 -22.55 18.15
CA ALA A 351 4.15 -22.00 16.93
C ALA A 351 3.95 -20.47 16.76
N GLY A 352 2.99 -19.88 17.47
CA GLY A 352 2.68 -18.45 17.47
C GLY A 352 3.53 -17.59 18.40
N LYS A 353 4.36 -18.16 19.29
CA LYS A 353 5.12 -17.40 20.30
C LYS A 353 5.93 -16.24 19.70
N ARG A 354 6.74 -16.52 18.67
CA ARG A 354 7.53 -15.48 17.96
C ARG A 354 6.63 -14.47 17.24
N ARG A 355 5.50 -14.90 16.69
CA ARG A 355 4.58 -14.03 15.94
C ARG A 355 3.86 -13.04 16.85
N ARG A 356 3.51 -13.45 18.07
CA ARG A 356 2.94 -12.57 19.09
C ARG A 356 3.92 -11.47 19.51
N GLN A 357 5.19 -11.81 19.75
CA GLN A 357 6.23 -10.82 20.05
C GLN A 357 6.38 -9.80 18.90
N GLN A 358 6.52 -10.29 17.67
CA GLN A 358 6.58 -9.43 16.49
C GLN A 358 5.32 -8.58 16.28
N ALA A 359 4.15 -9.05 16.72
CA ALA A 359 2.91 -8.30 16.62
C ALA A 359 2.91 -7.11 17.60
N LEU A 360 3.35 -7.31 18.84
CA LEU A 360 3.49 -6.21 19.81
C LEU A 360 4.49 -5.16 19.32
N GLU A 361 5.65 -5.59 18.84
CA GLU A 361 6.67 -4.69 18.27
C GLU A 361 6.14 -3.91 17.07
N ALA A 362 5.41 -4.56 16.16
CA ALA A 362 4.82 -3.90 15.01
C ALA A 362 3.78 -2.84 15.41
N VAL A 363 2.89 -3.15 16.37
CA VAL A 363 1.89 -2.18 16.85
C VAL A 363 2.55 -1.02 17.60
N GLN A 364 3.60 -1.28 18.39
CA GLN A 364 4.41 -0.22 19.00
C GLN A 364 5.06 0.69 17.95
N ASN A 365 5.57 0.11 16.85
CA ASN A 365 6.10 0.90 15.74
C ASN A 365 5.01 1.74 15.08
N ASN A 366 3.82 1.18 14.87
CA ASN A 366 2.69 1.91 14.30
C ASN A 366 2.27 3.10 15.18
N ILE A 367 2.20 2.93 16.50
CA ILE A 367 1.89 4.01 17.45
C ILE A 367 2.94 5.12 17.36
N ARG A 368 4.23 4.76 17.37
CA ARG A 368 5.33 5.73 17.22
C ARG A 368 5.26 6.45 15.88
N TRP A 369 4.96 5.74 14.81
CA TRP A 369 4.81 6.30 13.47
C TRP A 369 3.70 7.37 13.44
N ILE A 370 2.57 7.12 14.09
CA ILE A 370 1.46 8.08 14.20
C ILE A 370 1.91 9.34 14.95
N GLN A 371 2.60 9.16 16.08
CA GLN A 371 3.09 10.26 16.90
C GLN A 371 4.12 11.14 16.17
N SER A 372 4.98 10.55 15.35
CA SER A 372 6.08 11.28 14.70
C SER A 372 5.71 11.92 13.37
N HIS A 373 4.74 11.37 12.62
CA HIS A 373 4.53 11.77 11.23
C HIS A 373 3.23 12.54 10.98
N VAL A 374 2.18 12.33 11.78
CA VAL A 374 0.83 12.87 11.48
C VAL A 374 0.82 14.40 11.39
N GLN A 375 1.54 15.09 12.30
CA GLN A 375 1.55 16.55 12.32
C GLN A 375 2.21 17.14 11.08
N GLY A 376 3.39 16.64 10.69
CA GLY A 376 4.08 17.13 9.49
C GLY A 376 3.32 16.81 8.19
N LEU A 377 2.62 15.68 8.14
CA LEU A 377 1.71 15.38 7.02
C LEU A 377 0.53 16.35 6.96
N LYS A 378 -0.07 16.66 8.11
CA LYS A 378 -1.19 17.60 8.21
C LYS A 378 -0.79 18.97 7.68
N GLU A 379 0.30 19.53 8.21
CA GLU A 379 0.82 20.85 7.82
C GLU A 379 1.10 20.91 6.31
N TRP A 380 1.75 19.88 5.76
CA TRP A 380 2.01 19.82 4.33
C TRP A 380 0.72 19.73 3.50
N LEU A 381 -0.24 18.89 3.90
CA LEU A 381 -1.49 18.73 3.16
C LEU A 381 -2.37 19.99 3.20
N GLU A 382 -2.32 20.78 4.28
CA GLU A 382 -3.04 22.05 4.40
C GLU A 382 -2.47 23.13 3.48
N VAL A 383 -1.16 23.13 3.24
CA VAL A 383 -0.48 24.16 2.42
C VAL A 383 -0.34 23.73 0.95
N GLU A 384 0.05 22.48 0.71
CA GLU A 384 0.49 21.96 -0.59
C GLU A 384 -0.42 20.86 -1.15
N GLY A 385 -1.38 20.36 -0.36
CA GLY A 385 -2.23 19.23 -0.72
C GLY A 385 -3.32 19.55 -1.76
N VAL A 386 -3.56 20.82 -2.08
CA VAL A 386 -4.57 21.26 -3.06
C VAL A 386 -3.90 21.53 -4.41
N LEU A 387 -3.86 20.51 -5.25
CA LEU A 387 -3.10 20.52 -6.51
C LEU A 387 -3.64 21.51 -7.56
N SER A 388 -4.95 21.82 -7.53
CA SER A 388 -5.61 22.73 -8.45
C SER A 388 -5.17 24.20 -8.31
N VAL A 389 -4.65 24.60 -7.14
CA VAL A 389 -4.17 25.97 -6.88
C VAL A 389 -2.68 26.12 -7.23
N MET A 390 -1.90 25.05 -7.07
CA MET A 390 -0.44 25.11 -7.24
C MET A 390 0.06 25.10 -8.67
N PHE A 391 -0.68 24.47 -9.59
CA PHE A 391 -0.29 24.48 -11.00
C PHE A 391 -0.29 25.90 -11.58
N PHE A 392 -1.19 26.78 -11.11
CA PHE A 392 -1.20 28.20 -11.50
C PHE A 392 -0.02 28.98 -10.87
N ILE A 393 0.22 28.83 -9.57
CA ILE A 393 1.25 29.61 -8.86
C ILE A 393 2.68 29.26 -9.32
N ARG A 394 2.97 28.00 -9.68
CA ARG A 394 4.30 27.60 -10.17
C ARG A 394 4.55 28.00 -11.62
N ILE A 395 3.51 28.10 -12.46
CA ILE A 395 3.66 28.59 -13.84
C ILE A 395 4.01 30.09 -13.82
N ASP A 396 3.40 30.87 -12.94
CA ASP A 396 3.65 32.32 -12.84
C ASP A 396 5.03 32.69 -12.26
N ARG A 397 5.75 31.75 -11.64
CA ARG A 397 7.13 31.98 -11.15
C ARG A 397 8.22 31.59 -12.16
N VAL A 398 7.84 31.07 -13.33
CA VAL A 398 8.77 30.62 -14.39
C VAL A 398 8.66 31.48 -15.66
N VAL A 399 7.94 32.61 -15.60
CA VAL A 399 7.88 33.61 -16.69
C VAL A 399 8.75 34.82 -16.38
#